data_AF-A0AAW2YGM1-F1
#
_entry.id   AF-A0AAW2YGM1-F1
#
_cell.length_a   1.000
_cell.length_b   1.000
_cell.length_c   1.000
_cell.angle_alpha   90.00
_cell.angle_beta   90.00
_cell.angle_gamma   90.00
#
_symmetry.space_group_name_H-M   'P 1'
#
loop_
_entity.id
_entity.type
_entity.pdbx_description
1 polymer ?
#
loop_
_entity_poly.entity_id
_entity_poly.type
_entity_poly.pdbx_seq_one_letter_code
_entity_poly.pdbx_strand_id
1 'polypeptide(L)'
;MDQQSSFHCFGLFLGMQEKGSVSFAVDYEFAARSKPTEEYISKYKGNYTFTGGKAVGYRNLFSIPWTSFMAEDSLYFINGILHLRAELTIKR
;
A
#
# COMPACT_ATOMS: atom_id res chain seq x y z
N MET A 1 -9.23 -26.93 8.81
CA MET A 1 -9.14 -26.02 9.97
C MET A 1 -8.31 -24.82 9.52
N ASP A 2 -8.82 -23.65 9.12
CA ASP A 2 -10.17 -23.09 9.10
C ASP A 2 -10.32 -22.31 7.80
N GLN A 3 -11.35 -22.65 7.02
CA GLN A 3 -11.67 -22.01 5.76
C GLN A 3 -12.79 -20.98 5.98
N GLN A 4 -12.70 -20.11 7.00
CA GLN A 4 -13.75 -19.08 7.22
C GLN A 4 -13.41 -17.93 8.18
N SER A 5 -12.21 -17.35 8.08
CA SER A 5 -12.03 -15.94 8.45
C SER A 5 -11.53 -15.21 7.20
N SER A 6 -12.46 -14.68 6.42
CA SER A 6 -12.12 -13.75 5.36
C SER A 6 -11.63 -12.46 6.01
N PHE A 7 -10.33 -12.40 6.30
CA PHE A 7 -9.67 -11.19 6.78
C PHE A 7 -9.66 -10.16 5.64
N HIS A 8 -10.69 -9.32 5.62
CA HIS A 8 -10.79 -8.18 4.72
C HIS A 8 -9.91 -7.06 5.26
N CYS A 9 -9.08 -6.48 4.40
CA CYS A 9 -8.17 -5.40 4.73
C CYS A 9 -7.89 -4.54 3.49
N PHE A 10 -7.34 -3.34 3.71
CA PHE A 10 -6.94 -2.46 2.63
C PHE A 10 -5.53 -2.84 2.15
N GLY A 11 -5.43 -3.29 0.90
CA GLY A 11 -4.15 -3.61 0.24
C GLY A 11 -3.74 -2.53 -0.76
N LEU A 12 -2.43 -2.28 -0.87
CA LEU A 12 -1.86 -1.36 -1.85
C LEU A 12 -0.73 -2.05 -2.60
N PHE A 13 -0.74 -1.94 -3.92
CA PHE A 13 0.18 -2.63 -4.81
C PHE A 13 0.65 -1.72 -5.95
N LEU A 14 1.92 -1.86 -6.32
CA LEU A 14 2.54 -1.29 -7.51
C LEU A 14 2.53 -2.36 -8.60
N GLY A 15 1.92 -2.03 -9.75
CA GLY A 15 1.95 -2.87 -10.94
C GLY A 15 2.78 -2.21 -12.04
N MET A 16 3.64 -2.98 -12.69
CA MET A 16 4.33 -2.52 -13.90
C MET A 16 3.40 -2.69 -15.11
N GLN A 17 3.07 -1.58 -15.77
CA GLN A 17 2.21 -1.59 -16.96
C GLN A 17 2.96 -2.10 -18.21
N GLU A 18 4.27 -1.86 -18.31
CA GLU A 18 5.03 -2.14 -19.53
C GLU A 18 5.00 -3.61 -19.93
N LYS A 19 4.67 -3.82 -21.21
CA LYS A 19 4.78 -5.10 -21.92
C LYS A 19 6.12 -5.10 -22.65
N GLY A 20 7.19 -5.50 -21.95
CA GLY A 20 8.52 -5.62 -22.53
C GLY A 20 9.45 -6.44 -21.63
N SER A 21 10.62 -6.81 -22.15
CA SER A 21 11.66 -7.56 -21.42
C SER A 21 12.49 -6.69 -20.47
N VAL A 22 11.95 -5.54 -20.04
CA VAL A 22 12.65 -4.61 -19.16
C VAL A 22 12.46 -5.06 -17.71
N SER A 23 13.57 -5.18 -17.00
CA SER A 23 13.58 -5.35 -15.56
C SER A 23 14.28 -4.18 -14.90
N PHE A 24 13.67 -3.59 -13.88
CA PHE A 24 14.33 -2.60 -13.04
C PHE A 24 13.99 -2.86 -11.57
N ALA A 25 14.99 -2.68 -10.73
CA ALA A 25 14.86 -2.81 -9.29
C ALA A 25 14.46 -1.46 -8.69
N VAL A 26 13.54 -1.49 -7.74
CA VAL A 26 13.17 -0.32 -6.94
C VAL A 26 13.27 -0.64 -5.47
N ASP A 27 13.65 0.35 -4.67
CA ASP A 27 13.12 0.48 -3.31
C ASP A 27 11.80 1.26 -3.39
N TYR A 28 10.83 0.89 -2.57
CA TYR A 28 9.57 1.61 -2.50
C TYR A 28 9.11 1.80 -1.06
N GLU A 29 8.42 2.90 -0.82
CA GLU A 29 7.75 3.23 0.43
C GLU A 29 6.29 3.59 0.16
N PHE A 30 5.38 2.93 0.87
CA PHE A 30 4.00 3.35 1.00
C PHE A 30 3.81 4.13 2.29
N ALA A 31 3.18 5.28 2.19
CA ALA A 31 2.79 6.11 3.32
C ALA A 31 1.33 6.55 3.18
N ALA A 32 0.71 6.90 4.30
CA ALA A 32 -0.64 7.45 4.33
C ALA A 32 -0.68 8.67 5.24
N ARG A 33 -1.46 9.69 4.86
CA ARG A 33 -1.68 10.87 5.69
C ARG A 33 -2.59 10.50 6.86
N SER A 34 -2.23 10.93 8.07
CA SER A 34 -3.05 10.69 9.26
C SER A 34 -3.81 11.96 9.67
N LYS A 35 -5.05 11.80 10.15
CA LYS A 35 -5.91 12.89 10.62
C LYS A 35 -5.33 13.65 11.83
N PRO A 36 -4.69 13.01 12.83
CA PRO A 36 -4.19 13.74 14.00
C PRO A 36 -3.07 14.74 13.71
N THR A 37 -2.15 14.39 12.81
CA THR A 37 -0.98 15.23 12.50
C THR A 37 -1.06 15.87 11.13
N GLU A 38 -1.93 15.39 10.26
CA GLU A 38 -1.99 15.77 8.85
C GLU A 38 -0.65 15.54 8.10
N GLU A 39 0.19 14.63 8.60
CA GLU A 39 1.46 14.24 7.99
C GLU A 39 1.39 12.83 7.42
N TYR A 40 2.26 12.55 6.45
CA TYR A 40 2.42 11.21 5.89
C TYR A 40 3.25 10.32 6.84
N ILE A 41 2.66 9.20 7.25
CA ILE A 41 3.32 8.20 8.08
C ILE A 41 3.68 6.99 7.20
N SER A 42 4.94 6.56 7.24
CA SER A 42 5.42 5.33 6.59
C SER A 42 4.59 4.14 7.06
N LYS A 43 4.03 3.38 6.12
CA LYS A 43 3.23 2.17 6.37
C LYS A 43 3.95 0.90 5.97
N TYR A 44 4.66 0.94 4.85
CA TYR A 44 5.41 -0.21 4.37
C TYR A 44 6.59 0.21 3.52
N LYS A 45 7.73 -0.45 3.69
CA LYS A 45 8.91 -0.31 2.84
C LYS A 45 9.29 -1.67 2.29
N GLY A 46 9.69 -1.70 1.03
CA GLY A 46 10.13 -2.92 0.38
C GLY A 46 11.09 -2.64 -0.74
N ASN A 47 11.64 -3.71 -1.29
CA ASN A 47 12.36 -3.66 -2.55
C ASN A 47 11.78 -4.72 -3.48
N TYR A 48 11.84 -4.46 -4.78
CA TYR A 48 11.36 -5.40 -5.78
C TYR A 48 12.03 -5.16 -7.12
N THR A 49 12.36 -6.24 -7.81
CA THR A 49 12.74 -6.19 -9.22
C THR A 49 11.50 -6.45 -10.05
N PHE A 50 10.99 -5.42 -10.70
CA PHE A 50 9.89 -5.58 -11.62
C PHE A 50 10.33 -6.42 -12.82
N THR A 51 9.51 -7.40 -13.13
CA THR A 51 9.54 -8.17 -14.38
C THR A 51 8.13 -8.04 -14.93
N GLY A 52 7.99 -7.67 -16.20
CA GLY A 52 6.71 -7.23 -16.80
C GLY A 52 5.52 -8.12 -16.41
N GLY A 53 4.36 -7.49 -16.16
CA GLY A 53 3.11 -8.19 -15.81
C GLY A 53 2.98 -8.63 -14.35
N LYS A 54 3.89 -8.24 -13.45
CA LYS A 54 3.79 -8.51 -12.01
C LYS A 54 3.45 -7.27 -11.20
N ALA A 55 2.79 -7.49 -10.07
CA ALA A 55 2.53 -6.49 -9.05
C ALA A 55 3.18 -6.89 -7.72
N VAL A 56 3.63 -5.89 -6.98
CA VAL A 56 4.21 -6.04 -5.63
C VAL A 56 3.55 -5.05 -4.69
N GLY A 57 3.40 -5.41 -3.43
CA GLY A 57 2.82 -4.50 -2.45
C GLY A 57 2.58 -5.17 -1.12
N TYR A 58 1.64 -4.61 -0.35
CA TYR A 58 1.31 -5.12 0.97
C TYR A 58 -0.19 -5.30 1.12
N ARG A 59 -0.58 -6.51 1.54
CA ARG A 59 -2.00 -6.93 1.61
C ARG A 59 -2.79 -6.16 2.66
N ASN A 60 -2.18 -5.79 3.79
CA ASN A 60 -2.83 -5.11 4.90
C ASN A 60 -2.05 -3.84 5.27
N LEU A 61 -2.13 -2.80 4.44
CA LEU A 61 -1.31 -1.59 4.56
C LEU A 61 -1.42 -0.89 5.92
N PHE A 62 -2.61 -0.90 6.51
CA PHE A 62 -2.89 -0.21 7.77
C PHE A 62 -2.80 -1.11 9.00
N SER A 63 -2.49 -2.40 8.82
CA SER A 63 -2.42 -3.39 9.89
C SER A 63 -3.72 -3.50 10.71
N ILE A 64 -4.87 -3.20 10.10
CA ILE A 64 -6.19 -3.24 10.74
C ILE A 64 -7.23 -3.90 9.82
N PRO A 65 -8.31 -4.49 10.38
CA PRO A 65 -9.41 -5.01 9.58
C PRO A 65 -10.11 -3.92 8.76
N TRP A 66 -10.72 -4.31 7.64
CA TRP A 66 -11.50 -3.42 6.76
C TRP A 66 -12.60 -2.65 7.50
N THR A 67 -13.28 -3.31 8.44
CA THR A 67 -14.35 -2.70 9.24
C THR A 67 -13.83 -1.54 10.08
N SER A 68 -12.69 -1.70 10.76
CA SER A 68 -12.04 -0.62 11.52
C SER A 68 -11.45 0.45 10.61
N PHE A 69 -10.93 0.05 9.44
CA PHE A 69 -10.39 1.01 8.47
C PHE A 69 -11.49 1.97 7.96
N MET A 70 -12.69 1.47 7.69
CA MET A 70 -13.83 2.22 7.16
C MET A 70 -14.71 2.88 8.24
N ALA A 71 -14.40 2.71 9.52
CA ALA A 71 -15.19 3.28 10.60
C ALA A 71 -15.15 4.82 10.60
N GLU A 72 -16.19 5.47 11.14
CA GLU A 72 -16.30 6.94 11.20
C GLU A 72 -15.15 7.60 11.98
N ASP A 73 -14.60 6.88 12.95
CA ASP A 73 -13.48 7.29 13.79
C ASP A 73 -12.10 6.92 13.21
N SER A 74 -12.06 6.43 11.96
CA SER A 74 -10.81 6.08 11.28
C SER A 74 -9.85 7.27 11.20
N LEU A 75 -8.61 7.04 11.63
CA LEU A 75 -7.57 8.06 11.66
C LEU A 75 -7.02 8.42 10.28
N TYR A 76 -7.48 7.77 9.21
CA TYR A 76 -6.89 7.88 7.87
C TYR A 76 -7.76 8.63 6.86
N PHE A 77 -9.02 8.91 7.20
CA PHE A 77 -9.92 9.71 6.37
C PHE A 77 -9.94 11.16 6.86
N ILE A 78 -9.41 12.06 6.04
CA ILE A 78 -9.43 13.51 6.29
C ILE A 78 -10.52 14.09 5.41
N ASN A 79 -11.61 14.57 6.01
CA ASN A 79 -12.81 15.05 5.29
C ASN A 79 -13.36 14.02 4.28
N GLY A 80 -13.35 12.74 4.66
CA GLY A 80 -13.80 11.64 3.80
C GLY A 80 -12.80 11.21 2.72
N ILE A 81 -11.60 11.78 2.68
CA ILE A 81 -10.57 11.47 1.69
C ILE A 81 -9.44 10.67 2.33
N LEU A 82 -9.08 9.55 1.70
CA LEU A 82 -7.87 8.78 2.01
C LEU A 82 -6.70 9.29 1.17
N HIS A 83 -5.65 9.80 1.81
CA HIS A 83 -4.45 10.28 1.12
C HIS A 83 -3.33 9.24 1.20
N LEU A 84 -2.94 8.70 0.05
CA LEU A 84 -1.87 7.71 -0.09
C LEU A 84 -0.68 8.31 -0.83
N ARG A 85 0.52 7.87 -0.47
CA ARG A 85 1.76 8.18 -1.18
C ARG A 85 2.53 6.89 -1.43
N ALA A 86 3.00 6.72 -2.67
CA ALA A 86 3.99 5.72 -3.02
C ALA A 86 5.23 6.46 -3.52
N GLU A 87 6.35 6.29 -2.83
CA GLU A 87 7.66 6.76 -3.26
C GLU A 87 8.43 5.59 -3.83
N LEU A 88 9.06 5.77 -5.00
CA LEU A 88 9.84 4.75 -5.67
C LEU A 88 11.23 5.30 -6.00
N THR A 89 12.26 4.58 -5.60
CA THR A 89 13.66 4.87 -5.91
C THR A 89 14.20 3.77 -6.79
N ILE A 90 14.52 4.11 -8.05
CA ILE A 90 15.12 3.16 -8.99
C ILE A 90 16.55 2.88 -8.55
N LYS A 91 16.89 1.60 -8.40
CA LYS A 91 18.26 1.14 -8.20
C LYS A 91 18.96 1.11 -9.56
N ARG A 92 20.10 1.80 -9.63
CA ARG A 92 21.00 1.76 -10.79
C ARG A 92 21.99 0.60 -10.67
#